data_AF-A0A0K9PSI5-F1
#
_entry.id   AF-A0A0K9PSI5-F1
#
_cell.length_a   1.000
_cell.length_b   1.000
_cell.length_c   1.000
_cell.angle_alpha   90.00
_cell.angle_beta   90.00
_cell.angle_gamma   90.00
#
_symmetry.space_group_name_H-M   'P 1'
#
loop_
_entity.id
_entity.type
_entity.pdbx_description
1 polymer ?
#
loop_
_entity_poly.entity_id
_entity_poly.type
_entity_poly.pdbx_seq_one_letter_code
_entity_poly.pdbx_strand_id
1 'polypeptide(L)'
;MDSSSLENNDVDLQSSVTSINHPSTGMSFNTLEDAENCYYRYAGGIGFSVRKITTYSNTEGLYRRTLVCSKERKSNAIIPCSSTSSNVPQNI
;
A
#
# COMPACT_ATOMS: atom_id res chain seq x y z
N MET A 1 -18.06 -45.56 -12.96
CA MET A 1 -17.05 -45.89 -11.95
C MET A 1 -16.05 -44.76 -11.92
N ASP A 2 -16.55 -43.53 -11.70
CA ASP A 2 -16.91 -42.99 -10.37
C ASP A 2 -15.64 -42.84 -9.53
N SER A 3 -15.18 -41.60 -9.35
CA SER A 3 -15.60 -40.85 -8.17
C SER A 3 -15.00 -39.45 -8.19
N SER A 4 -15.92 -38.52 -8.04
CA SER A 4 -15.75 -37.10 -7.74
C SER A 4 -15.11 -36.85 -6.37
N SER A 5 -14.53 -35.65 -6.28
CA SER A 5 -14.38 -34.82 -5.07
C SER A 5 -13.35 -35.25 -4.01
N LEU A 6 -12.38 -34.37 -3.78
CA LEU A 6 -12.45 -33.57 -2.56
C LEU A 6 -11.86 -32.17 -2.84
N GLU A 7 -12.74 -31.19 -2.92
CA GLU A 7 -12.41 -29.79 -2.61
C GLU A 7 -11.75 -29.75 -1.23
N ASN A 8 -10.52 -29.23 -1.16
CA ASN A 8 -9.95 -28.80 0.10
C ASN A 8 -9.68 -27.30 0.00
N ASN A 9 -10.67 -26.58 0.53
CA ASN A 9 -10.62 -25.19 0.90
C ASN A 9 -9.50 -24.98 1.93
N ASP A 10 -8.39 -24.36 1.54
CA ASP A 10 -7.61 -23.41 2.35
C ASP A 10 -6.39 -22.94 1.53
N VAL A 11 -6.57 -21.93 0.67
CA VAL A 11 -5.44 -21.12 0.17
C VAL A 11 -5.85 -19.67 0.29
N ASP A 12 -5.87 -19.27 1.55
CA ASP A 12 -5.34 -18.03 2.10
C ASP A 12 -5.64 -16.75 1.32
N LEU A 13 -6.34 -15.88 2.04
CA LEU A 13 -6.74 -14.51 1.75
C LEU A 13 -5.51 -13.58 1.65
N GLN A 14 -4.56 -13.90 0.77
CA GLN A 14 -3.32 -13.15 0.58
C GLN A 14 -3.15 -12.61 -0.85
N SER A 15 -4.03 -12.94 -1.80
CA SER A 15 -4.04 -12.30 -3.12
C SER A 15 -4.89 -11.02 -3.16
N SER A 16 -5.79 -10.83 -2.19
CA SER A 16 -6.59 -9.60 -2.03
C SER A 16 -5.86 -8.50 -1.25
N VAL A 17 -4.69 -8.79 -0.68
CA VAL A 17 -3.82 -7.81 -0.02
C VAL A 17 -2.77 -7.35 -1.03
N THR A 18 -3.10 -6.25 -1.71
CA THR A 18 -2.15 -5.39 -2.42
C THR A 18 -1.65 -5.93 -3.77
N SER A 19 -2.51 -5.91 -4.78
CA SER A 19 -2.04 -5.37 -6.06
C SER A 19 -1.54 -3.95 -5.78
N ILE A 20 -0.25 -3.78 -5.47
CA ILE A 20 0.38 -2.46 -5.34
C ILE A 20 0.26 -1.85 -6.73
N ASN A 21 -0.84 -1.14 -6.97
CA ASN A 21 -1.14 -0.54 -8.25
C ASN A 21 -0.06 0.49 -8.50
N HIS A 22 0.87 0.15 -9.39
CA HIS A 22 1.93 1.03 -9.81
C HIS A 22 1.29 2.29 -10.40
N PRO A 23 1.57 3.48 -9.87
CA PRO A 23 0.96 4.71 -10.36
C PRO A 23 1.36 4.91 -11.82
N SER A 24 0.38 5.12 -12.70
CA SER A 24 0.60 5.34 -14.12
C SER A 24 0.27 6.78 -14.50
N THR A 25 0.91 7.28 -15.55
CA THR A 25 0.57 8.59 -16.13
C THR A 25 -0.88 8.57 -16.62
N GLY A 26 -1.63 9.64 -16.35
CA GLY A 26 -3.02 9.79 -16.79
C GLY A 26 -4.08 9.22 -15.85
N MET A 27 -3.71 8.69 -14.68
CA MET A 27 -4.68 8.35 -13.64
C MET A 27 -5.48 9.59 -13.21
N SER A 28 -6.80 9.44 -13.14
CA SER A 28 -7.73 10.48 -12.68
C SER A 28 -8.22 10.18 -11.27
N PHE A 29 -8.34 11.22 -10.45
CA PHE A 29 -8.85 11.13 -9.08
C PHE A 29 -9.91 12.19 -8.87
N ASN A 30 -10.87 11.91 -7.97
CA ASN A 30 -11.94 12.85 -7.64
C ASN A 30 -11.42 14.00 -6.76
N THR A 31 -10.41 13.70 -5.93
CA THR A 31 -9.81 14.69 -5.03
C THR A 31 -8.28 14.59 -5.07
N LEU A 32 -7.62 15.67 -4.65
CA LEU A 32 -6.17 15.67 -4.45
C LEU A 32 -5.73 14.74 -3.31
N GLU A 33 -6.60 14.52 -2.33
CA GLU A 33 -6.34 13.62 -1.22
C GLU A 33 -6.36 12.15 -1.68
N ASP A 34 -7.29 11.77 -2.56
CA ASP A 34 -7.33 10.44 -3.17
C ASP A 34 -6.06 10.16 -3.98
N ALA A 35 -5.62 11.14 -4.78
CA ALA A 35 -4.38 11.06 -5.54
C ALA A 35 -3.16 10.90 -4.62
N GLU A 36 -3.13 11.66 -3.51
CA GLU A 36 -2.06 11.60 -2.53
C GLU A 36 -2.00 10.24 -1.81
N ASN A 37 -3.16 9.73 -1.37
CA ASN A 37 -3.26 8.44 -0.68
C ASN A 37 -2.87 7.27 -1.59
N CYS A 38 -3.25 7.33 -2.87
CA CYS A 38 -2.81 6.36 -3.87
C CYS A 38 -1.28 6.25 -3.93
N TYR A 39 -0.58 7.38 -3.99
CA TYR A 39 0.88 7.40 -4.03
C TYR A 39 1.52 6.99 -2.69
N TYR A 40 0.92 7.32 -1.55
CA TYR A 40 1.39 6.86 -0.24
C TYR A 40 1.31 5.34 -0.08
N ARG A 41 0.21 4.71 -0.55
CA ARG A 41 0.07 3.25 -0.55
C ARG A 41 1.13 2.59 -1.42
N TYR A 42 1.37 3.14 -2.62
CA TYR A 42 2.44 2.68 -3.50
C TYR A 42 3.81 2.78 -2.81
N ALA A 43 4.13 3.94 -2.25
CA ALA A 43 5.42 4.17 -1.60
C ALA A 43 5.63 3.25 -0.38
N GLY A 44 4.59 3.05 0.43
CA GLY A 44 4.59 2.11 1.54
C GLY A 44 4.80 0.66 1.10
N GLY A 45 4.17 0.25 0.00
CA GLY A 45 4.35 -1.08 -0.58
C GLY A 45 5.75 -1.31 -1.19
N ILE A 46 6.37 -0.27 -1.76
CA ILE A 46 7.74 -0.34 -2.31
C ILE A 46 8.81 -0.15 -1.23
N GLY A 47 8.48 0.48 -0.09
CA GLY A 47 9.41 0.68 1.03
C GLY A 47 10.15 2.02 1.03
N PHE A 48 9.55 3.08 0.50
CA PHE A 48 10.09 4.44 0.66
C PHE A 48 9.03 5.40 1.23
N SER A 49 9.48 6.45 1.92
CA SER A 49 8.60 7.53 2.37
C SER A 49 8.52 8.66 1.35
N VAL A 50 7.41 9.38 1.39
CA VAL A 50 7.10 10.48 0.48
C VAL A 50 7.01 11.76 1.28
N ARG A 51 7.58 12.85 0.74
CA ARG A 51 7.45 14.20 1.29
C ARG A 51 6.74 15.11 0.29
N LYS A 52 5.98 16.06 0.83
CA LYS A 52 5.34 17.13 0.06
C LYS A 52 6.38 18.22 -0.19
N ILE A 53 6.61 18.58 -1.45
CA ILE A 53 7.58 19.64 -1.80
C ILE A 53 6.88 20.96 -2.12
N THR A 54 5.82 20.93 -2.93
CA THR A 54 5.08 22.13 -3.30
C THR A 54 3.59 21.86 -3.23
N THR A 55 2.87 22.88 -2.80
CA THR A 55 1.42 22.90 -2.66
C THR A 55 0.96 24.18 -3.33
N TYR A 56 0.15 24.06 -4.38
CA TYR A 56 -0.39 25.19 -5.12
C TYR A 56 -1.89 25.28 -4.88
N SER A 57 -2.30 26.40 -4.29
CA SER A 57 -3.68 26.73 -3.99
C SER A 57 -4.05 28.09 -4.57
N ASN A 58 -5.33 28.30 -4.80
CA ASN A 58 -5.96 29.57 -5.15
C ASN A 58 -7.01 29.92 -4.07
N THR A 59 -7.86 30.90 -4.34
CA THR A 59 -8.97 31.29 -3.45
C THR A 59 -10.04 30.21 -3.29
N GLU A 60 -10.16 29.30 -4.25
CA GLU A 60 -11.15 28.21 -4.26
C GLU A 60 -10.62 26.94 -3.57
N GLY A 61 -9.30 26.82 -3.42
CA GLY A 61 -8.66 25.73 -2.69
C GLY A 61 -7.39 25.23 -3.34
N LEU A 62 -7.04 23.99 -3.01
CA LEU A 62 -5.86 23.34 -3.53
C LEU A 62 -6.11 22.77 -4.92
N TYR A 63 -5.24 23.05 -5.89
CA TYR A 63 -5.37 22.53 -7.25
C TYR A 63 -4.18 21.68 -7.72
N ARG A 64 -3.01 21.79 -7.07
CA ARG A 64 -1.85 20.96 -7.41
C ARG A 64 -0.98 20.70 -6.20
N ARG A 65 -0.43 19.49 -6.13
CA ARG A 65 0.60 19.10 -5.15
C ARG A 65 1.70 18.31 -5.83
N THR A 66 2.94 18.58 -5.43
CA THR A 66 4.09 17.80 -5.87
C THR A 66 4.58 16.94 -4.71
N LEU A 67 4.71 15.65 -4.97
CA LEU A 67 5.22 14.65 -4.04
C LEU A 67 6.56 14.14 -4.55
N VAL A 68 7.53 13.95 -3.66
CA VAL A 68 8.83 13.38 -3.99
C VAL A 68 9.20 12.33 -2.96
N CYS A 69 10.07 11.39 -3.32
CA CYS A 69 10.67 10.49 -2.35
C CYS A 69 11.48 11.28 -1.31
N SER A 70 11.45 10.83 -0.06
CA SER A 70 12.30 11.37 0.99
C SER A 70 13.76 11.01 0.72
N LYS A 71 14.66 11.99 0.86
CA LYS A 71 16.10 11.85 0.57
C LYS A 71 16.82 10.87 1.52
N GLU A 72 16.24 10.57 2.67
CA GLU A 72 16.82 9.72 3.71
C GLU A 72 16.16 8.34 3.67
N ARG A 73 16.94 7.32 3.29
CA ARG A 73 16.51 5.94 2.97
C ARG A 73 15.97 5.12 4.15
N LYS A 74 15.60 5.73 5.28
CA LYS A 74 15.08 4.98 6.43
C LYS A 74 13.58 5.24 6.51
N SER A 75 12.79 4.32 5.98
CA SER A 75 11.37 4.28 6.31
C SER A 75 11.24 4.01 7.81
N ASN A 76 11.04 5.06 8.61
CA ASN A 76 10.57 4.91 9.99
C ASN A 76 9.06 4.59 10.03
N ALA A 77 8.44 4.33 8.88
CA ALA A 77 7.09 3.82 8.81
C ALA A 77 7.08 2.47 9.52
N ILE A 78 6.61 2.47 10.77
CA ILE A 78 6.04 1.28 11.38
C ILE A 78 4.79 1.02 10.54
N ILE A 79 4.95 0.26 9.46
CA ILE A 79 3.81 -0.43 8.86
C ILE A 79 3.33 -1.31 10.01
N PRO A 80 2.09 -1.15 10.51
CA PRO A 80 1.50 -2.14 11.41
C PRO A 80 1.21 -3.35 10.54
N CYS A 81 2.26 -4.06 10.14
CA CYS A 81 2.14 -5.47 9.83
C CYS A 81 1.77 -6.08 11.18
N SER A 82 0.53 -6.52 11.31
CA SER A 82 0.12 -7.42 12.38
C SER A 82 0.98 -8.67 12.26
N SER A 83 2.17 -8.62 12.85
CA SER A 83 2.93 -9.80 13.21
C SER A 83 2.09 -10.52 14.26
N THR A 84 1.19 -11.38 13.79
CA THR A 84 0.64 -12.44 14.62
C THR A 84 1.81 -13.29 15.08
N SER A 85 2.28 -12.97 16.28
CA SER A 85 3.13 -13.81 17.10
C SER A 85 2.46 -15.17 17.25
N SER A 86 2.84 -16.15 16.43
CA SER A 86 2.63 -17.56 16.77
C SER A 86 3.92 -18.07 17.41
N ASN A 87 3.94 -18.04 18.74
CA ASN A 87 4.88 -18.79 19.54
C ASN A 87 4.83 -20.27 19.14
N VAL A 88 5.94 -20.83 18.68
CA VAL A 88 6.12 -22.29 18.60
C VAL A 88 7.12 -22.68 19.70
N PRO A 89 6.69 -23.37 20.77
CA PRO A 89 7.60 -24.08 21.64
C PRO A 89 7.67 -25.53 21.20
N GLN A 90 8.82 -26.02 20.75
CA GLN A 90 9.08 -27.46 20.71
C GLN A 90 10.47 -27.77 21.26
N ASN A 91 10.43 -28.01 22.57
CA ASN A 91 11.30 -28.87 23.36
C ASN A 91 11.37 -30.28 22.73
N ILE A 92 12.57 -30.79 22.42
CA ILE A 92 13.04 -32.17 22.68
C ILE A 92 14.56 -32.13 22.87
#